data_AF-A0A1F9GK29-F1
#
_entry.id   AF-A0A1F9GK29-F1
#
_cell.length_a   1.000
_cell.length_b   1.000
_cell.length_c   1.000
_cell.angle_alpha   90.00
_cell.angle_beta   90.00
_cell.angle_gamma   90.00
#
_symmetry.space_group_name_H-M   'P 1'
#
loop_
_entity.id
_entity.type
_entity.pdbx_description
1 polymer ?
#
loop_
_entity_poly.entity_id
_entity_poly.type
_entity_poly.pdbx_seq_one_letter_code
_entity_poly.pdbx_strand_id
1 'polypeptide(L)'
;MIVPASVVKKELQKKNPMIGTPGGSLKAYRLRENLSQAELAQKAGLKQHHISEMEKGKRGIGLKSAKALAKILHCKLEKLLS
;
A
#
# COMPACT_ATOMS: atom_id res chain seq x y z
N MET A 1 -15.85 6.21 26.95
CA MET A 1 -14.47 5.70 27.06
C MET A 1 -13.74 6.03 25.76
N ILE A 2 -12.66 6.81 25.80
CA ILE A 2 -11.84 7.09 24.60
C ILE A 2 -10.84 5.96 24.46
N VAL A 3 -10.91 5.18 23.37
CA VAL A 3 -9.95 4.12 23.07
C VAL A 3 -8.69 4.73 22.44
N PRO A 4 -7.48 4.46 22.95
CA PRO A 4 -6.24 4.96 22.35
C PRO A 4 -6.04 4.43 20.93
N ALA A 5 -5.50 5.27 20.03
CA ALA A 5 -5.23 4.89 18.64
C ALA A 5 -4.29 3.67 18.51
N SER A 6 -3.39 3.47 19.47
CA SER A 6 -2.52 2.30 19.56
C SER A 6 -3.29 1.00 19.74
N VAL A 7 -4.35 1.01 20.56
CA VAL A 7 -5.22 -0.14 20.81
C VAL A 7 -6.04 -0.45 19.56
N VAL A 8 -6.61 0.58 18.93
CA VAL A 8 -7.35 0.45 17.67
C VAL A 8 -6.48 -0.15 16.58
N LYS A 9 -5.26 0.36 16.38
CA LYS A 9 -4.33 -0.16 15.35
C LYS A 9 -4.00 -1.63 15.59
N LYS A 10 -3.78 -2.04 16.83
CA LYS A 10 -3.42 -3.42 17.19
C LYS A 10 -4.57 -4.39 16.92
N GLU A 11 -5.80 -4.01 17.24
CA GLU A 11 -7.00 -4.81 16.94
C GLU A 11 -7.28 -4.90 15.43
N LEU A 12 -7.08 -3.80 14.71
CA LEU A 12 -7.18 -3.79 13.24
C LEU A 12 -6.14 -4.72 12.60
N GLN A 13 -4.91 -4.72 13.10
CA GLN A 13 -3.84 -5.60 12.62
C GLN A 13 -4.13 -7.09 12.86
N LYS A 14 -4.73 -7.46 13.99
CA LYS A 14 -5.16 -8.85 14.25
C LYS A 14 -6.16 -9.34 13.20
N LYS A 15 -7.06 -8.46 12.74
CA LYS A 15 -8.05 -8.80 11.70
C LYS A 15 -7.49 -8.74 10.28
N ASN A 16 -6.52 -7.86 10.03
CA ASN A 16 -5.86 -7.75 8.73
C ASN A 16 -4.38 -7.38 8.91
N PRO A 17 -3.45 -8.34 8.69
CA PRO A 17 -2.03 -8.15 8.94
C PRO A 17 -1.37 -7.13 8.01
N MET A 18 -2.02 -6.74 6.91
CA MET A 18 -1.51 -5.71 6.01
C MET A 18 -1.68 -4.29 6.58
N ILE A 19 -2.43 -4.10 7.66
CA ILE A 19 -2.63 -2.78 8.25
C ILE A 19 -1.32 -2.24 8.83
N GLY A 20 -0.87 -1.11 8.29
CA GLY A 20 0.39 -0.47 8.70
C GLY A 20 1.64 -1.01 7.99
N THR A 21 1.49 -1.91 7.02
CA THR A 21 2.59 -2.33 6.13
C THR A 21 2.64 -1.45 4.87
N PRO A 22 3.75 -1.47 4.11
CA PRO A 22 3.83 -0.81 2.81
C PRO A 22 2.80 -1.36 1.81
N GLY A 23 2.57 -2.68 1.82
CA GLY A 23 1.58 -3.33 0.97
C GLY A 23 0.16 -2.88 1.28
N GLY A 24 -0.21 -2.79 2.56
CA GLY A 24 -1.51 -2.25 2.95
C GLY A 24 -1.65 -0.76 2.63
N SER A 25 -0.57 0.00 2.81
CA SER A 25 -0.54 1.43 2.45
C SER A 25 -0.73 1.61 0.94
N LEU A 26 -0.03 0.83 0.12
CA LEU A 26 -0.18 0.80 -1.33
C LEU A 26 -1.64 0.54 -1.73
N LYS A 27 -2.27 -0.49 -1.15
CA LYS A 27 -3.67 -0.81 -1.41
C LYS A 27 -4.62 0.32 -1.01
N ALA A 28 -4.41 0.91 0.17
CA ALA A 28 -5.23 2.01 0.67
C ALA A 28 -5.16 3.23 -0.25
N TYR A 29 -3.96 3.63 -0.66
CA TYR A 29 -3.79 4.74 -1.60
C TYR A 29 -4.37 4.42 -2.98
N ARG A 30 -4.18 3.21 -3.50
CA ARG A 30 -4.77 2.81 -4.79
C ARG A 30 -6.29 2.95 -4.79
N LEU A 31 -6.94 2.47 -3.73
CA LEU A 31 -8.39 2.58 -3.58
C LEU A 31 -8.84 4.04 -3.42
N ARG A 32 -8.06 4.87 -2.73
CA ARG A 32 -8.33 6.32 -2.62
C ARG A 32 -8.33 7.00 -4.00
N GLU A 33 -7.40 6.63 -4.88
CA GLU A 33 -7.33 7.14 -6.26
C GLU A 33 -8.34 6.45 -7.20
N ASN A 34 -9.22 5.56 -6.70
CA ASN A 34 -10.19 4.79 -7.48
C ASN A 34 -9.56 3.96 -8.62
N LEU A 35 -8.32 3.49 -8.44
CA LEU A 35 -7.61 2.70 -9.45
C LEU A 35 -7.79 1.20 -9.20
N SER A 36 -7.99 0.41 -10.26
CA SER A 36 -7.75 -1.03 -10.23
C SER A 36 -6.24 -1.34 -10.15
N GLN A 37 -5.89 -2.58 -9.78
CA GLN A 37 -4.49 -3.01 -9.77
C GLN A 37 -3.87 -2.96 -11.18
N ALA A 38 -4.66 -3.20 -12.22
CA ALA A 38 -4.21 -3.16 -13.61
C ALA A 38 -3.91 -1.72 -14.06
N GLU A 39 -4.79 -0.76 -13.73
CA GLU A 39 -4.59 0.65 -14.06
C GLU A 39 -3.39 1.25 -13.34
N LEU A 40 -3.22 0.94 -12.04
CA LEU A 40 -2.04 1.38 -11.30
C LEU A 40 -0.76 0.79 -11.90
N ALA A 41 -0.79 -0.49 -12.27
CA ALA A 41 0.35 -1.16 -12.89
C ALA A 41 0.72 -0.51 -14.24
N GLN A 42 -0.28 -0.24 -15.09
CA GLN A 42 -0.09 0.43 -16.37
C GLN A 42 0.53 1.83 -16.17
N LYS A 43 -0.03 2.65 -15.27
CA LYS A 43 0.50 3.99 -14.95
C LYS A 43 1.93 3.94 -14.39
N ALA A 44 2.27 2.90 -13.62
CA ALA A 44 3.58 2.73 -13.00
C ALA A 44 4.62 2.02 -13.90
N GLY A 45 4.24 1.54 -15.09
CA GLY A 45 5.11 0.72 -15.93
C GLY A 45 5.47 -0.63 -15.29
N LEU A 46 4.53 -1.21 -14.52
CA LEU A 46 4.68 -2.48 -13.82
C LEU A 46 3.68 -3.52 -14.36
N LYS A 47 3.93 -4.80 -14.06
CA LYS A 47 2.95 -5.87 -14.30
C LYS A 47 1.90 -5.87 -13.18
N GLN A 48 0.64 -6.13 -13.51
CA GLN A 48 -0.46 -6.16 -12.50
C GLN A 48 -0.17 -7.14 -11.36
N HIS A 49 0.42 -8.31 -11.65
CA HIS A 49 0.77 -9.27 -10.60
C HIS A 49 1.83 -8.72 -9.63
N HIS A 50 2.70 -7.79 -10.04
CA HIS A 50 3.60 -7.11 -9.09
C HIS A 50 2.81 -6.28 -8.08
N ILE A 51 1.79 -5.53 -8.53
CA ILE A 51 0.92 -4.76 -7.62
C ILE A 51 0.18 -5.69 -6.66
N SER A 52 -0.40 -6.78 -7.18
CA SER A 52 -1.09 -7.78 -6.36
C SER A 52 -0.18 -8.39 -5.28
N GLU A 53 1.04 -8.80 -5.65
CA GLU A 53 1.99 -9.39 -4.72
C GLU A 53 2.53 -8.38 -3.70
N MET A 54 2.71 -7.11 -4.10
CA MET A 54 3.06 -6.01 -3.19
C MET A 54 1.94 -5.74 -2.18
N GLU A 55 0.68 -5.66 -2.62
CA GLU A 55 -0.47 -5.42 -1.75
C GLU A 55 -0.73 -6.56 -0.75
N LYS A 56 -0.31 -7.78 -1.10
CA LYS A 56 -0.38 -8.96 -0.23
C LYS A 56 0.86 -9.16 0.64
N GLY A 57 1.88 -8.32 0.49
CA GLY A 57 3.15 -8.44 1.21
C GLY A 57 4.04 -9.60 0.76
N LYS A 58 3.71 -10.29 -0.34
CA LYS A 58 4.53 -11.36 -0.91
C LYS A 58 5.78 -10.83 -1.63
N ARG A 59 5.73 -9.58 -2.07
CA ARG A 59 6.84 -8.87 -2.70
C ARG A 59 7.08 -7.53 -2.02
N GLY A 60 8.31 -7.24 -1.65
CA GLY A 60 8.71 -5.92 -1.17
C GLY A 60 8.59 -4.85 -2.27
N ILE A 61 8.36 -3.60 -1.86
CA ILE A 61 8.32 -2.45 -2.79
C ILE A 61 9.72 -1.84 -2.85
N GLY A 62 10.43 -2.06 -3.95
CA GLY A 62 11.76 -1.48 -4.16
C GLY A 62 11.71 0.03 -4.42
N LEU A 63 12.81 0.74 -4.16
CA LEU A 63 12.92 2.20 -4.26
C LEU A 63 12.42 2.76 -5.61
N LYS A 64 12.78 2.13 -6.73
CA LYS A 64 12.35 2.56 -8.07
C LYS A 64 10.83 2.49 -8.23
N SER A 65 10.22 1.37 -7.84
CA SER A 65 8.77 1.18 -7.87
C SER A 65 8.07 2.13 -6.90
N ALA A 66 8.61 2.28 -5.68
CA ALA A 66 8.06 3.18 -4.67
C ALA A 66 8.03 4.64 -5.16
N LYS A 67 9.08 5.12 -5.84
CA LYS A 67 9.09 6.47 -6.45
C LYS A 67 8.01 6.64 -7.52
N ALA A 68 7.86 5.66 -8.43
CA ALA A 68 6.85 5.71 -9.47
C ALA A 68 5.42 5.69 -8.88
N LEU A 69 5.19 4.78 -7.93
CA LEU A 69 3.90 4.63 -7.26
C LEU A 69 3.55 5.87 -6.42
N ALA A 70 4.49 6.42 -5.67
CA ALA A 70 4.28 7.62 -4.84
C ALA A 70 3.83 8.83 -5.69
N LYS A 71 4.38 8.99 -6.90
CA LYS A 71 3.98 10.04 -7.83
C LYS A 71 2.54 9.88 -8.31
N ILE A 72 2.14 8.65 -8.65
CA ILE A 72 0.78 8.35 -9.15
C ILE A 72 -0.26 8.42 -8.03
N LEU A 73 0.13 8.00 -6.83
CA LEU A 73 -0.74 7.87 -5.66
C LEU A 73 -0.74 9.11 -4.77
N HIS A 74 -0.03 10.17 -5.15
CA HIS A 74 0.06 11.42 -4.40
C HIS A 74 0.35 11.18 -2.90
N CYS A 75 1.37 10.37 -2.61
CA CYS A 75 1.76 10.02 -1.25
C CYS A 75 3.27 10.13 -1.04
N LYS A 76 3.70 10.14 0.23
CA LYS A 76 5.11 10.17 0.58
C LYS A 76 5.75 8.80 0.35
N LEU A 77 6.98 8.81 -0.18
CA LEU A 77 7.77 7.61 -0.46
C LEU A 77 7.90 6.70 0.77
N GLU A 78 8.06 7.28 1.95
CA GLU A 78 8.17 6.61 3.26
C GLU A 78 6.94 5.76 3.61
N LYS A 79 5.79 5.97 2.96
CA LYS A 79 4.60 5.13 3.19
C LYS A 79 4.64 3.83 2.40
N LEU A 80 5.48 3.78 1.38
CA LEU A 80 5.67 2.62 0.51
C LEU A 80 7.00 1.91 0.79
N LEU A 81 7.80 2.44 1.71
CA LEU A 81 9.05 1.85 2.19
C LEU A 81 8.90 1.63 3.70
N SER A 82 9.10 0.40 4.17
CA SER A 82 9.28 0.08 5.59
C SER A 82 10.35 -0.98 5.73
#